data_AF-A0A081GHT7-F1
#
_entry.id   AF-A0A081GHT7-F1
#
_cell.length_a   1.000
_cell.length_b   1.000
_cell.length_c   1.000
_cell.angle_alpha   90.00
_cell.angle_beta   90.00
_cell.angle_gamma   90.00
#
_symmetry.space_group_name_H-M   'P 1'
#
loop_
_entity.id
_entity.type
_entity.pdbx_description
1 polymer ?
#
loop_
_entity_poly.entity_id
_entity_poly.type
_entity_poly.pdbx_seq_one_letter_code
_entity_poly.pdbx_strand_id
1 'polypeptide(L)' 'MNPTLKGVVYVSVWVLLWGTGASLADFVLLERGAYEAGTAGQAVTFASYGIAAVVLAVRLAGRFLKSES' A
#
# COMPACT_ATOMS: atom_id res chain seq x y z
N MET A 1 25.11 -1.57 -2.56
CA MET A 1 23.90 -2.13 -3.22
C MET A 1 23.48 -1.14 -4.30
N ASN A 2 23.18 -1.58 -5.52
CA ASN A 2 22.83 -0.66 -6.62
C ASN A 2 21.65 0.25 -6.20
N PRO A 3 21.73 1.59 -6.34
CA PRO A 3 20.66 2.51 -5.94
C PRO A 3 19.31 2.19 -6.61
N THR A 4 19.34 1.68 -7.85
CA THR A 4 18.13 1.20 -8.55
C THR A 4 17.51 0.00 -7.84
N LEU A 5 18.33 -0.97 -7.41
CA LEU A 5 17.86 -2.14 -6.68
C LEU A 5 17.27 -1.76 -5.31
N LYS A 6 17.85 -0.77 -4.63
CA LYS A 6 17.34 -0.23 -3.37
C LYS A 6 15.97 0.43 -3.54
N GLY A 7 15.78 1.17 -4.64
CA GLY A 7 14.48 1.73 -5.04
C GLY A 7 13.42 0.65 -5.32
N VAL A 8 13.79 -0.38 -6.09
CA VAL A 8 12.88 -1.49 -6.40
C VAL A 8 12.44 -2.22 -5.14
N VAL A 9 13.37 -2.60 -4.27
CA VAL A 9 13.04 -3.28 -3.00
C VAL A 9 12.14 -2.40 -2.12
N TYR A 10 12.43 -1.10 -2.06
CA TYR A 10 11.63 -0.15 -1.29
C TYR A 10 10.17 -0.09 -1.77
N VAL A 11 9.96 0.08 -3.07
CA VAL A 11 8.61 0.13 -3.66
C VAL A 11 7.90 -1.22 -3.48
N SER A 12 8.59 -2.34 -3.70
CA SER A 12 8.01 -3.68 -3.53
C SER A 12 7.49 -3.93 -2.11
N VAL A 13 8.22 -3.51 -1.08
CA VAL A 13 7.76 -3.62 0.32
C VAL A 13 6.47 -2.83 0.53
N TRP A 14 6.38 -1.60 -0.01
CA TRP A 14 5.18 -0.79 0.10
C TRP A 14 3.99 -1.38 -0.66
N VAL A 15 4.23 -1.97 -1.83
CA VAL A 15 3.19 -2.67 -2.61
C VAL A 15 2.65 -3.88 -1.84
N LEU A 16 3.54 -4.66 -1.20
CA LEU A 16 3.13 -5.79 -0.37
C LEU A 16 2.31 -5.33 0.84
N LEU A 17 2.76 -4.29 1.55
CA LEU A 17 2.03 -3.73 2.70
C LEU A 17 0.66 -3.20 2.30
N TRP A 18 0.56 -2.50 1.17
CA TRP A 18 -0.71 -2.05 0.63
C TRP A 18 -1.62 -3.23 0.29
N GLY A 19 -1.13 -4.19 -0.49
CA GLY A 19 -1.91 -5.35 -0.91
C GLY A 19 -2.43 -6.15 0.28
N THR A 20 -1.58 -6.45 1.26
CA THR A 20 -1.98 -7.19 2.46
C THR A 20 -2.98 -6.40 3.32
N GLY A 21 -2.73 -5.11 3.57
CA GLY A 21 -3.62 -4.28 4.37
C GLY A 21 -4.99 -4.09 3.72
N ALA A 22 -5.01 -3.84 2.41
CA ALA A 22 -6.24 -3.67 1.65
C ALA A 22 -7.03 -4.97 1.53
N SER A 23 -6.38 -6.12 1.31
CA SER A 23 -7.05 -7.43 1.32
C SER A 23 -7.63 -7.79 2.69
N LEU A 24 -6.94 -7.43 3.78
CA LEU A 24 -7.44 -7.66 5.13
C LEU A 24 -8.65 -6.77 5.44
N ALA A 25 -8.58 -5.48 5.07
CA ALA A 25 -9.70 -4.57 5.21
C ALA A 25 -10.90 -5.04 4.38
N ASP A 26 -10.67 -5.40 3.12
CA ASP A 26 -11.70 -5.92 2.23
C ASP A 26 -12.37 -7.18 2.81
N PHE A 27 -11.58 -8.14 3.31
CA PHE A 27 -12.10 -9.33 3.97
C PHE A 27 -13.00 -8.98 5.16
N VAL A 28 -12.56 -8.09 6.05
CA VAL A 28 -13.34 -7.69 7.23
C VAL A 28 -14.62 -6.94 6.85
N LEU A 29 -14.56 -6.06 5.84
CA LEU A 29 -15.72 -5.27 5.41
C LEU A 29 -16.76 -6.14 4.67
N LEU A 30 -16.31 -7.16 3.92
CA LEU A 30 -17.18 -8.19 3.35
C LEU A 30 -17.82 -9.05 4.44
N GLU A 31 -17.04 -9.52 5.41
CA GLU A 31 -17.52 -10.37 6.51
C GLU A 31 -18.52 -9.63 7.42
N ARG A 32 -18.32 -8.31 7.59
CA ARG A 32 -19.22 -7.43 8.35
C ARG A 32 -20.49 -7.04 7.58
N GLY A 33 -20.64 -7.45 6.32
CA GLY A 33 -21.77 -7.08 5.47
C GLY A 33 -21.86 -5.58 5.17
N ALA A 34 -20.74 -4.85 5.26
CA ALA A 34 -20.73 -3.41 5.02
C ALA A 34 -21.06 -3.10 3.54
N TYR A 35 -20.55 -3.93 2.62
CA TYR A 35 -20.84 -3.87 1.17
C TYR A 35 -20.70 -5.29 0.57
N GLU A 36 -21.34 -5.57 -0.57
CA GLU A 36 -21.17 -6.86 -1.28
C GLU A 36 -19.89 -6.89 -2.15
N ALA A 37 -19.40 -8.09 -2.43
CA ALA A 37 -18.24 -8.31 -3.31
C ALA A 37 -18.51 -7.77 -4.72
N GLY A 38 -17.55 -7.05 -5.29
CA GLY A 38 -17.67 -6.43 -6.61
C GLY A 38 -18.38 -5.08 -6.64
N THR A 39 -18.68 -4.49 -5.47
CA THR A 39 -19.28 -3.15 -5.38
C THR A 39 -18.23 -2.04 -5.35
N ALA A 40 -18.66 -0.80 -5.63
CA ALA A 40 -17.79 0.37 -5.58
C ALA A 40 -17.12 0.57 -4.19
N GLY A 41 -17.70 0.05 -3.10
CA GLY A 41 -17.13 0.12 -1.76
C GLY A 41 -15.81 -0.64 -1.61
N GLN A 42 -15.67 -1.79 -2.28
CA GLN A 42 -14.42 -2.55 -2.36
C GLN A 42 -13.33 -1.74 -3.09
N ALA A 43 -13.67 -1.16 -4.25
CA ALA A 43 -12.74 -0.32 -5.00
C ALA A 43 -12.27 0.91 -4.21
N VAL A 44 -13.18 1.58 -3.50
CA VAL A 44 -12.86 2.73 -2.65
C VAL A 44 -11.97 2.34 -1.47
N THR A 45 -12.20 1.17 -0.86
CA THR A 45 -11.36 0.66 0.23
C THR A 45 -9.94 0.36 -0.25
N PHE A 46 -9.78 -0.32 -1.38
CA PHE A 46 -8.46 -0.57 -1.96
C PHE A 46 -7.74 0.72 -2.38
N ALA A 47 -8.46 1.65 -3.02
CA ALA A 47 -7.90 2.92 -3.46
C ALA A 47 -7.47 3.80 -2.29
N SER A 48 -8.28 3.89 -1.23
CA SER A 48 -7.96 4.68 -0.03
C SER A 48 -6.74 4.13 0.72
N TYR A 49 -6.67 2.81 0.93
CA TYR A 49 -5.46 2.18 1.49
C TYR A 49 -4.23 2.36 0.58
N GLY A 50 -4.43 2.37 -0.73
CA GLY A 50 -3.35 2.58 -1.71
C GLY A 50 -2.79 3.99 -1.66
N ILE A 51 -3.67 4.99 -1.61
CA ILE A 51 -3.28 6.39 -1.46
C ILE A 51 -2.54 6.60 -0.14
N ALA A 52 -3.04 6.04 0.97
CA ALA A 52 -2.38 6.12 2.27
C ALA A 52 -0.97 5.49 2.24
N ALA A 53 -0.83 4.30 1.63
CA ALA A 53 0.45 3.64 1.47
C ALA A 53 1.42 4.44 0.59
N VAL A 54 0.95 5.02 -0.52
CA VAL A 54 1.77 5.86 -1.41
C VAL A 54 2.22 7.14 -0.69
N VAL A 55 1.36 7.80 0.07
CA VAL A 55 1.71 9.01 0.82
C VAL A 55 2.80 8.69 1.86
N LEU A 56 2.64 7.60 2.61
CA LEU A 56 3.65 7.16 3.57
C LEU A 56 4.95 6.76 2.87
N ALA A 57 4.87 6.06 1.73
CA ALA A 57 6.02 5.67 0.94
C ALA A 57 6.79 6.88 0.41
N VAL A 58 6.12 7.90 -0.13
CA VAL A 58 6.79 9.13 -0.60
C VAL A 58 7.41 9.90 0.57
N ARG A 59 6.73 9.96 1.72
CA ARG A 59 7.25 10.64 2.91
C ARG A 59 8.50 9.94 3.48
N LEU A 60 8.50 8.61 3.53
CA LEU A 60 9.64 7.82 4.02
C LEU A 60 10.73 7.64 2.96
N ALA A 61 10.45 7.85 1.68
CA ALA A 61 11.40 7.67 0.59
C ALA A 61 12.64 8.55 0.79
N GLY A 62 12.44 9.80 1.19
CA GLY A 62 13.54 10.73 1.51
C GLY A 62 14.39 10.29 2.70
N ARG A 63 13.93 9.38 3.56
CA ARG A 63 14.69 8.84 4.70
C ARG A 63 15.41 7.54 4.37
N PHE A 64 14.79 6.69 3.55
CA PHE A 64 15.34 5.36 3.21
C PHE A 64 16.18 5.34 1.93
N LEU A 65 15.81 6.16 0.93
CA LEU A 65 16.55 6.27 -0.34
C LEU A 65 17.68 7.28 -0.24
N LYS A 66 17.58 8.30 0.62
CA LYS A 66 18.62 9.28 0.90
C LYS A 66 19.58 8.75 1.97
N SER A 67 20.34 7.74 1.61
CA SER A 67 21.47 7.26 2.42
C SER A 67 22.65 7.18 1.48
N GLU A 68 23.30 8.31 1.32
CA GLU A 68 24.75 8.56 1.24
C GLU A 68 24.95 9.96 0.63
N SER A 69 25.26 10.93 1.50
CA SER A 69 25.97 12.16 1.16
C SER A 69 27.25 12.15 1.96
#